data_AF-A0A7X7C4L4-F1
#
_entry.id   AF-A0A7X7C4L4-F1
#
_cell.length_a   1.000
_cell.length_b   1.000
_cell.length_c   1.000
_cell.angle_alpha   90.00
_cell.angle_beta   90.00
_cell.angle_gamma   90.00
#
_symmetry.space_group_name_H-M   'P 1'
#
loop_
_entity.id
_entity.type
_entity.pdbx_description
1 polymer ?
#
loop_
_entity_poly.entity_id
_entity_poly.type
_entity_poly.pdbx_seq_one_letter_code
_entity_poly.pdbx_strand_id
1 'polypeptide(L)'
;RYPDRELVFTETSIGTWNDGRNLQVRLIEDMREVALGTVNNGCKAVIVWNLMLDSDRGPNREGGCQTCYGAVDIDRSNFSTITRNSHYYVMGHLSSVVKPGAVRIGTTGFSESGFIHSAFENTNGTYAVVLLNSTATAKNITLDDGKNHFSYEVPASSVVSYQWKK
;
A
#
# COMPACT_ATOMS: atom_id res chain seq x y z
N ARG A 1 -24.46 -6.23 -1.25
CA ARG A 1 -25.80 -5.91 -1.82
C ARG A 1 -25.81 -5.96 -3.34
N TYR A 2 -24.75 -5.54 -4.04
CA TYR A 2 -24.66 -5.59 -5.51
C TYR A 2 -23.35 -6.26 -5.95
N PRO A 3 -23.27 -7.60 -5.97
CA PRO A 3 -22.02 -8.32 -6.22
C PRO A 3 -21.46 -8.14 -7.63
N ASP A 4 -22.32 -7.84 -8.62
CA ASP A 4 -21.92 -7.64 -10.02
C ASP A 4 -21.48 -6.20 -10.32
N ARG A 5 -21.40 -5.34 -9.29
CA ARG A 5 -20.94 -3.95 -9.43
C ARG A 5 -19.51 -3.84 -8.92
N GLU A 6 -18.67 -3.27 -9.77
CA GLU A 6 -17.27 -3.06 -9.44
C GLU A 6 -17.10 -1.95 -8.41
N LEU A 7 -16.04 -2.07 -7.60
CA LEU A 7 -15.62 -1.05 -6.66
C LEU A 7 -14.22 -0.57 -7.04
N VAL A 8 -14.01 0.73 -6.94
CA VAL A 8 -12.72 1.38 -7.12
C VAL A 8 -12.56 2.41 -6.02
N PHE A 9 -11.43 2.37 -5.32
CA PHE A 9 -11.05 3.41 -4.38
C PHE A 9 -10.26 4.48 -5.14
N THR A 10 -10.86 5.65 -5.33
CA THR A 10 -10.38 6.62 -6.31
C THR A 10 -9.54 7.75 -5.74
N GLU A 11 -9.62 8.02 -4.43
CA GLU A 11 -8.90 9.14 -3.84
C GLU A 11 -8.73 9.02 -2.33
N THR A 12 -7.55 9.43 -1.85
CA THR A 12 -7.31 9.84 -0.46
C THR A 12 -6.11 10.78 -0.41
N SER A 13 -6.01 11.57 0.65
CA SER A 13 -4.95 12.56 0.85
C SER A 13 -4.25 12.38 2.20
N ILE A 14 -2.98 12.77 2.23
CA ILE A 14 -2.20 13.04 3.44
C ILE A 14 -1.90 14.54 3.50
N GLY A 15 -1.67 15.06 4.70
CA GLY A 15 -1.41 16.47 4.87
C GLY A 15 -1.02 16.84 6.30
N THR A 16 -1.10 18.14 6.61
CA THR A 16 -0.74 18.64 7.95
C THR A 16 -1.64 18.07 9.05
N TRP A 17 -2.92 17.80 8.75
CA TRP A 17 -3.92 17.36 9.73
C TRP A 17 -3.69 15.95 10.26
N ASN A 18 -2.90 15.14 9.56
CA ASN A 18 -2.59 13.76 9.94
C ASN A 18 -1.09 13.50 9.95
N ASP A 19 -0.23 14.49 10.20
CA ASP A 19 1.22 14.29 10.22
C ASP A 19 1.75 13.52 8.98
N GLY A 20 1.26 13.91 7.79
CA GLY A 20 1.40 13.13 6.55
C GLY A 20 2.84 12.90 6.06
N ARG A 21 3.80 13.70 6.53
CA ARG A 21 5.23 13.53 6.25
C ARG A 21 5.93 12.55 7.20
N ASN A 22 5.27 12.15 8.29
CA ASN A 22 5.84 11.24 9.28
C ASN A 22 5.49 9.79 8.96
N LEU A 23 6.43 9.11 8.28
CA LEU A 23 6.26 7.74 7.85
C LEU A 23 6.04 6.77 9.02
N GLN A 24 6.63 7.03 10.20
CA GLN A 24 6.46 6.18 11.39
C GLN A 24 5.01 6.16 11.87
N VAL A 25 4.28 7.25 11.67
CA VAL A 25 2.87 7.36 12.07
C VAL A 25 1.95 6.89 10.94
N ARG A 26 2.32 7.14 9.68
CA ARG A 26 1.42 6.95 8.54
C ARG A 26 1.50 5.61 7.81
N LEU A 27 2.68 5.00 7.69
CA LEU A 27 2.86 3.82 6.82
C LEU A 27 1.89 2.68 7.16
N ILE A 28 1.78 2.35 8.44
CA ILE A 28 0.98 1.23 8.92
C ILE A 28 -0.52 1.47 8.73
N GLU A 29 -0.98 2.67 9.08
CA GLU A 29 -2.39 3.03 8.96
C GLU A 29 -2.81 3.14 7.49
N ASP A 30 -2.01 3.78 6.64
CA ASP A 30 -2.34 3.92 5.22
C ASP A 30 -2.30 2.56 4.50
N MET A 31 -1.35 1.67 4.85
CA MET A 31 -1.34 0.32 4.29
C MET A 31 -2.56 -0.49 4.73
N ARG A 32 -2.98 -0.35 6.00
CA ARG A 32 -4.14 -1.03 6.56
C ARG A 32 -5.44 -0.54 5.93
N GLU A 33 -5.68 0.76 5.96
CA GLU A 33 -7.00 1.33 5.65
C GLU A 33 -7.17 1.61 4.16
N VAL A 34 -6.14 2.18 3.51
CA VAL A 34 -6.21 2.63 2.11
C VAL A 34 -5.88 1.49 1.16
N ALA A 35 -4.80 0.75 1.41
CA ALA A 35 -4.35 -0.30 0.50
C ALA A 35 -5.07 -1.64 0.76
N LEU A 36 -4.63 -2.41 1.76
CA LEU A 36 -5.16 -3.75 2.00
C LEU A 36 -6.63 -3.73 2.43
N GLY A 37 -7.06 -2.71 3.17
CA GLY A 37 -8.44 -2.54 3.62
C GLY A 37 -9.42 -2.43 2.45
N THR A 38 -9.13 -1.56 1.47
CA THR A 38 -9.99 -1.39 0.30
C THR A 38 -9.95 -2.61 -0.61
N VAL A 39 -8.77 -3.21 -0.83
CA VAL A 39 -8.59 -4.40 -1.68
C VAL A 39 -9.30 -5.61 -1.08
N ASN A 40 -9.16 -5.85 0.22
CA ASN A 40 -9.86 -6.94 0.91
C ASN A 40 -11.38 -6.71 0.99
N ASN A 41 -11.83 -5.46 0.82
CA ASN A 41 -13.24 -5.09 0.75
C ASN A 41 -13.79 -5.00 -0.69
N GLY A 42 -13.06 -5.54 -1.67
CA GLY A 42 -13.57 -5.74 -3.03
C GLY A 42 -13.21 -4.65 -4.03
N CYS A 43 -12.39 -3.66 -3.66
CA CYS A 43 -11.89 -2.68 -4.63
C CYS A 43 -10.91 -3.33 -5.62
N LYS A 44 -11.13 -3.08 -6.91
CA LYS A 44 -10.28 -3.56 -8.02
C LYS A 44 -9.08 -2.68 -8.29
N ALA A 45 -9.10 -1.44 -7.78
CA ALA A 45 -8.00 -0.49 -7.87
C ALA A 45 -8.04 0.47 -6.68
N VAL A 46 -6.85 1.00 -6.34
CA VAL A 46 -6.63 1.99 -5.29
C VAL A 46 -5.81 3.12 -5.89
N ILE A 47 -6.32 4.34 -5.78
CA ILE A 47 -5.72 5.54 -6.33
C ILE A 47 -5.62 6.58 -5.20
N VAL A 48 -4.41 7.07 -4.96
CA VAL A 48 -4.15 8.20 -4.06
C VAL A 48 -4.22 9.51 -4.85
N TRP A 49 -4.24 10.64 -4.16
CA TRP A 49 -4.43 11.95 -4.79
C TRP A 49 -3.19 12.45 -5.57
N ASN A 50 -2.61 13.59 -5.19
CA ASN A 50 -1.44 14.12 -5.91
C ASN A 50 -0.25 13.16 -5.83
N LEU A 51 0.27 12.75 -6.99
CA LEU A 51 1.53 11.99 -7.04
C LEU A 51 2.68 12.83 -6.49
N MET A 52 2.77 14.10 -6.90
CA MET A 52 3.84 15.01 -6.53
C MET A 52 3.30 16.39 -6.23
N LEU A 53 3.71 16.96 -5.10
CA LEU A 53 3.61 18.39 -4.78
C LEU A 53 5.00 18.90 -4.40
N ASP A 54 5.18 20.22 -4.36
CA ASP A 54 6.43 20.79 -3.85
C ASP A 54 6.49 20.79 -2.31
N SER A 55 7.66 21.08 -1.75
CA SER A 55 7.91 21.16 -0.30
C SER A 55 7.00 22.16 0.44
N ASP A 56 6.38 23.10 -0.28
CA ASP A 56 5.46 24.11 0.23
C ASP A 56 3.98 23.74 0.05
N ARG A 57 3.68 22.47 -0.29
CA ARG A 57 2.32 21.91 -0.46
C ARG A 57 1.60 22.43 -1.70
N GLY A 58 2.34 22.79 -2.75
CA GLY A 58 1.78 23.45 -3.92
C GLY A 58 2.33 22.98 -5.27
N PRO A 59 1.94 23.69 -6.36
CA PRO A 59 0.98 24.80 -6.36
C PRO A 59 -0.43 24.35 -6.00
N ASN A 60 -1.16 25.17 -5.24
CA ASN A 60 -2.54 24.92 -4.83
C ASN A 60 -3.44 26.14 -5.14
N ARG A 61 -4.73 26.05 -4.82
CA ARG A 61 -5.73 27.08 -5.13
C ARG A 61 -6.38 27.60 -3.86
N GLU A 62 -6.76 28.88 -3.87
CA GLU A 62 -7.68 29.43 -2.87
C GLU A 62 -9.02 28.68 -2.92
N GLY A 63 -9.56 28.34 -1.76
CA GLY A 63 -10.74 27.48 -1.61
C GLY A 63 -10.49 25.98 -1.80
N GLY A 64 -9.29 25.56 -2.24
CA GLY A 64 -8.87 24.17 -2.34
C GLY A 64 -8.02 23.70 -1.14
N CYS A 65 -7.47 22.47 -1.23
CA CYS A 65 -6.56 21.97 -0.20
C CYS A 65 -5.22 22.71 -0.25
N GLN A 66 -4.88 23.41 0.84
CA GLN A 66 -3.58 24.11 1.02
C GLN A 66 -2.69 23.43 2.07
N THR A 67 -3.19 22.32 2.63
CA THR A 67 -2.58 21.56 3.71
C THR A 67 -2.17 20.16 3.28
N CYS A 68 -2.36 19.80 2.00
CA CYS A 68 -2.06 18.48 1.45
C CYS A 68 -0.56 18.30 1.15
N TYR A 69 -0.08 17.08 1.28
CA TYR A 69 1.21 16.64 0.77
C TYR A 69 1.03 15.76 -0.47
N GLY A 70 2.06 15.66 -1.30
CA GLY A 70 2.08 14.69 -2.39
C GLY A 70 2.36 13.28 -1.88
N ALA A 71 2.10 12.27 -2.71
CA ALA A 71 2.63 10.93 -2.46
C ALA A 71 4.17 10.96 -2.38
N VAL A 72 4.79 11.82 -3.18
CA VAL A 72 6.13 12.35 -2.96
C VAL A 72 6.08 13.88 -2.88
N ASP A 73 7.01 14.46 -2.14
CA ASP A 73 7.27 15.90 -2.16
C ASP A 73 8.60 16.16 -2.88
N ILE A 74 8.61 17.12 -3.81
CA ILE A 74 9.83 17.60 -4.47
C ILE A 74 10.30 18.90 -3.81
N ASP A 75 11.59 19.01 -3.52
CA ASP A 75 12.17 20.21 -2.94
C ASP A 75 12.09 21.38 -3.92
N ARG A 76 11.33 22.42 -3.55
CA ARG A 76 11.08 23.61 -4.39
C ARG A 76 12.35 24.40 -4.69
N SER A 77 13.38 24.31 -3.86
CA SER A 77 14.62 25.10 -4.04
C SER A 77 15.48 24.60 -5.21
N ASN A 78 15.41 23.30 -5.52
CA ASN A 78 16.27 22.65 -6.50
C ASN A 78 15.51 21.83 -7.56
N PHE A 79 14.22 21.54 -7.34
CA PHE A 79 13.39 20.69 -8.20
C PHE A 79 14.06 19.36 -8.57
N SER A 80 14.77 18.74 -7.62
CA SER A 80 15.54 17.52 -7.83
C SER A 80 15.44 16.55 -6.65
N THR A 81 15.55 17.05 -5.41
CA THR A 81 15.45 16.21 -4.21
C THR A 81 14.00 15.78 -3.99
N ILE A 82 13.74 14.47 -3.97
CA ILE A 82 12.41 13.89 -3.78
C ILE A 82 12.35 13.14 -2.44
N THR A 83 11.37 13.48 -1.60
CA THR A 83 11.04 12.75 -0.38
C THR A 83 9.77 11.95 -0.60
N ARG A 84 9.79 10.66 -0.25
CA ARG A 84 8.63 9.77 -0.39
C ARG A 84 7.81 9.81 0.90
N ASN A 85 6.52 10.09 0.76
CA ASN A 85 5.56 9.97 1.86
C ASN A 85 4.87 8.60 1.81
N SER A 86 4.05 8.28 2.82
CA SER A 86 3.39 6.98 2.98
C SER A 86 2.66 6.50 1.72
N HIS A 87 1.93 7.39 1.06
CA HIS A 87 1.21 7.12 -0.19
C HIS A 87 2.08 6.51 -1.29
N TYR A 88 3.33 6.98 -1.46
CA TYR A 88 4.24 6.38 -2.45
C TYR A 88 4.61 4.94 -2.09
N TYR A 89 4.89 4.69 -0.80
CA TYR A 89 5.22 3.34 -0.32
C TYR A 89 4.05 2.37 -0.49
N VAL A 90 2.84 2.76 -0.05
CA VAL A 90 1.70 1.84 -0.10
C VAL A 90 1.31 1.47 -1.53
N MET A 91 1.35 2.44 -2.46
CA MET A 91 1.11 2.17 -3.88
C MET A 91 2.26 1.37 -4.50
N GLY A 92 3.51 1.63 -4.10
CA GLY A 92 4.68 0.87 -4.52
C GLY A 92 4.61 -0.60 -4.09
N HIS A 93 4.19 -0.87 -2.85
CA HIS A 93 4.04 -2.24 -2.33
C HIS A 93 2.99 -3.06 -3.08
N LEU A 94 1.88 -2.44 -3.50
CA LEU A 94 0.89 -3.10 -4.35
C LEU A 94 1.42 -3.29 -5.77
N SER A 95 1.75 -2.19 -6.46
CA SER A 95 2.05 -2.20 -7.90
C SER A 95 3.35 -2.93 -8.29
N SER A 96 4.30 -3.03 -7.36
CA SER A 96 5.56 -3.75 -7.59
C SER A 96 5.35 -5.23 -7.86
N VAL A 97 4.36 -5.88 -7.22
CA VAL A 97 4.12 -7.33 -7.30
C VAL A 97 2.76 -7.71 -7.89
N VAL A 98 1.74 -6.86 -7.74
CA VAL A 98 0.38 -7.09 -8.28
C VAL A 98 0.24 -6.38 -9.63
N LYS A 99 0.06 -7.14 -10.70
CA LYS A 99 0.00 -6.62 -12.08
C LYS A 99 -1.43 -6.47 -12.57
N PRO A 100 -1.68 -5.61 -13.58
CA PRO A 100 -2.99 -5.51 -14.21
C PRO A 100 -3.53 -6.89 -14.64
N GLY A 101 -4.79 -7.16 -14.30
CA GLY A 101 -5.44 -8.45 -14.56
C GLY A 101 -5.18 -9.52 -13.49
N ALA A 102 -4.40 -9.24 -12.45
CA ALA A 102 -4.26 -10.16 -11.33
C ALA A 102 -5.60 -10.43 -10.63
N VAL A 103 -5.78 -11.67 -10.19
CA VAL A 103 -6.97 -12.09 -9.45
C VAL A 103 -6.58 -12.24 -7.97
N ARG A 104 -7.30 -11.56 -7.07
CA ARG A 104 -7.14 -11.78 -5.63
C ARG A 104 -7.65 -13.17 -5.28
N ILE A 105 -6.82 -13.95 -4.59
CA ILE A 105 -7.13 -15.33 -4.20
C ILE A 105 -7.30 -15.44 -2.68
N GLY A 106 -8.02 -16.47 -2.23
CA GLY A 106 -8.21 -16.76 -0.82
C GLY A 106 -6.92 -17.28 -0.17
N THR A 107 -6.76 -17.01 1.12
CA THR A 107 -5.68 -17.56 1.96
C THR A 107 -6.28 -18.27 3.16
N THR A 108 -5.63 -19.30 3.66
CA THR A 108 -5.99 -20.01 4.90
C THR A 108 -4.77 -20.14 5.81
N GLY A 109 -4.99 -20.42 7.09
CA GLY A 109 -3.90 -20.65 8.05
C GLY A 109 -3.65 -19.43 8.93
N PHE A 110 -2.46 -18.83 8.82
CA PHE A 110 -2.00 -17.77 9.73
C PHE A 110 -2.99 -16.60 9.82
N SER A 111 -3.45 -16.32 11.03
CA SER A 111 -4.36 -15.21 11.37
C SER A 111 -4.02 -14.72 12.75
N GLU A 112 -3.39 -13.55 12.83
CA GLU A 112 -2.97 -12.94 14.08
C GLU A 112 -3.29 -11.45 14.08
N SER A 113 -3.62 -10.92 15.25
CA SER A 113 -3.85 -9.48 15.41
C SER A 113 -2.61 -8.69 15.01
N GLY A 114 -2.81 -7.63 14.22
CA GLY A 114 -1.73 -6.81 13.69
C GLY A 114 -1.10 -7.30 12.39
N PHE A 115 -1.54 -8.46 11.87
CA PHE A 115 -1.16 -8.92 10.54
C PHE A 115 -2.33 -8.79 9.58
N ILE A 116 -2.09 -8.18 8.41
CA ILE A 116 -3.07 -8.05 7.33
C ILE A 116 -2.36 -8.37 6.03
N HIS A 117 -2.99 -9.15 5.16
CA HIS A 117 -2.40 -9.52 3.89
C HIS A 117 -3.44 -9.70 2.79
N SER A 118 -2.96 -9.70 1.56
CA SER A 118 -3.70 -10.09 0.37
C SER A 118 -2.78 -10.89 -0.54
N ALA A 119 -3.32 -11.96 -1.13
CA ALA A 119 -2.63 -12.78 -2.12
C ALA A 119 -3.30 -12.67 -3.48
N PHE A 120 -2.51 -12.78 -4.55
CA PHE A 120 -2.95 -12.62 -5.93
C PHE A 120 -2.26 -13.61 -6.85
N GLU A 121 -2.96 -14.03 -7.90
CA GLU A 121 -2.38 -14.72 -9.06
C GLU A 121 -2.31 -13.74 -10.24
N ASN A 122 -1.10 -13.43 -10.70
CA ASN A 122 -0.88 -12.61 -11.88
C ASN A 122 -1.09 -13.44 -13.16
N THR A 123 -1.50 -12.77 -14.24
CA THR A 123 -1.71 -13.39 -15.56
C THR A 123 -0.45 -13.97 -16.19
N ASN A 124 0.74 -13.60 -15.70
CA ASN A 124 2.03 -14.10 -16.17
C ASN A 124 2.51 -15.36 -15.42
N GLY A 125 1.65 -16.01 -14.63
CA GLY A 125 1.97 -17.22 -13.88
C GLY A 125 2.81 -16.99 -12.63
N THR A 126 2.78 -15.78 -12.06
CA THR A 126 3.42 -15.48 -10.77
C THR A 126 2.38 -15.29 -9.67
N TYR A 127 2.68 -15.76 -8.48
CA TYR A 127 1.95 -15.37 -7.27
C TYR A 127 2.52 -14.06 -6.73
N ALA A 128 1.65 -13.29 -6.07
CA ALA A 128 2.02 -12.09 -5.36
C ALA A 128 1.36 -12.06 -3.98
N VAL A 129 2.09 -11.62 -2.97
CA VAL A 129 1.58 -11.39 -1.61
C VAL A 129 2.04 -10.02 -1.14
N VAL A 130 1.11 -9.24 -0.59
CA VAL A 130 1.42 -8.02 0.16
C VAL A 130 0.98 -8.24 1.60
N LEU A 131 1.88 -8.03 2.55
CA LEU A 131 1.67 -8.32 3.96
C LEU A 131 2.13 -7.14 4.81
N LEU A 132 1.27 -6.75 5.74
CA LEU A 132 1.51 -5.76 6.78
C LEU A 132 1.75 -6.50 8.11
N ASN A 133 2.84 -6.16 8.80
CA ASN A 133 3.07 -6.46 10.20
C ASN A 133 3.05 -5.15 10.99
N SER A 134 1.95 -4.87 11.70
CA SER A 134 1.83 -3.68 12.55
C SER A 134 2.25 -3.91 13.99
N THR A 135 2.84 -5.07 14.31
CA THR A 135 3.29 -5.38 15.67
C THR A 135 4.68 -4.82 15.93
N ALA A 136 5.05 -4.69 17.20
CA ALA A 136 6.36 -4.23 17.64
C ALA A 136 7.47 -5.29 17.52
N THR A 137 7.15 -6.48 16.99
CA THR A 137 8.07 -7.62 16.93
C THR A 137 8.17 -8.18 15.52
N ALA A 138 9.38 -8.57 15.12
CA ALA A 138 9.57 -9.33 13.91
C ALA A 138 8.94 -10.73 14.04
N LYS A 139 8.53 -11.32 12.92
CA LYS A 139 7.89 -12.64 12.92
C LYS A 139 8.27 -13.44 11.69
N ASN A 140 8.67 -14.68 11.90
CA ASN A 140 8.88 -15.63 10.82
C ASN A 140 7.54 -16.13 10.28
N ILE A 141 7.30 -15.91 9.00
CA ILE A 141 6.08 -16.33 8.27
C ILE A 141 6.49 -17.26 7.13
N THR A 142 5.76 -18.35 6.97
CA THR A 142 5.89 -19.26 5.82
C THR A 142 4.78 -18.97 4.82
N LEU A 143 5.15 -18.70 3.57
CA LEU A 143 4.24 -18.60 2.44
C LEU A 143 4.29 -19.91 1.67
N ASP A 144 3.13 -20.53 1.47
CA ASP A 144 2.95 -21.84 0.85
C ASP A 144 1.91 -21.73 -0.28
N ASP A 145 2.26 -22.15 -1.49
CA ASP A 145 1.38 -22.13 -2.67
C ASP A 145 0.74 -23.50 -3.01
N GLY A 146 0.90 -24.47 -2.10
CA GLY A 146 0.46 -25.86 -2.23
C GLY A 146 1.47 -26.77 -2.91
N LYS A 147 2.52 -26.23 -3.55
CA LYS A 147 3.60 -26.99 -4.19
C LYS A 147 4.97 -26.64 -3.62
N ASN A 148 5.21 -25.35 -3.45
CA ASN A 148 6.43 -24.76 -2.95
C ASN A 148 6.12 -23.92 -1.71
N HIS A 149 7.14 -23.72 -0.88
CA HIS A 149 7.05 -22.80 0.24
C HIS A 149 8.38 -22.09 0.46
N PHE A 150 8.31 -20.92 1.08
CA PHE A 150 9.47 -20.24 1.62
C PHE A 150 9.09 -19.50 2.90
N SER A 151 10.08 -19.27 3.75
CA SER A 151 9.91 -18.54 5.00
C SER A 151 10.68 -17.24 4.98
N TYR A 152 10.15 -16.22 5.62
CA TYR A 152 10.82 -14.94 5.81
C TYR A 152 10.48 -14.34 7.16
N GLU A 153 11.49 -13.76 7.81
CA GLU A 153 11.29 -12.96 9.02
C GLU A 153 10.77 -11.57 8.63
N VAL A 154 9.46 -11.38 8.75
CA VAL A 154 8.80 -10.10 8.51
C VAL A 154 9.15 -9.15 9.66
N PRO A 155 9.83 -8.01 9.42
CA PRO A 155 10.22 -7.10 10.48
C PRO A 155 9.03 -6.49 11.23
N ALA A 156 9.26 -5.98 12.44
CA ALA A 156 8.29 -5.17 13.17
C ALA A 156 7.90 -3.92 12.38
N SER A 157 6.67 -3.43 12.55
CA SER A 157 6.15 -2.19 11.95
C SER A 157 6.52 -2.05 10.47
N SER A 158 6.26 -3.09 9.68
CA SER A 158 6.72 -3.18 8.30
C SER A 158 5.63 -3.60 7.32
N VAL A 159 5.90 -3.33 6.06
CA VAL A 159 5.15 -3.85 4.92
C VAL A 159 6.14 -4.61 4.04
N VAL A 160 5.77 -5.79 3.60
CA VAL A 160 6.56 -6.64 2.71
C VAL A 160 5.72 -7.07 1.51
N SER A 161 6.37 -7.16 0.36
CA SER A 161 5.74 -7.55 -0.90
C SER A 161 6.59 -8.62 -1.57
N TYR A 162 5.98 -9.75 -1.90
CA TYR A 162 6.64 -10.90 -2.51
C TYR A 162 6.02 -11.19 -3.86
N GLN A 163 6.86 -11.65 -4.78
CA GLN A 163 6.44 -12.20 -6.06
C GLN A 163 7.31 -13.40 -6.40
N TRP A 164 6.69 -14.51 -6.80
CA TRP A 164 7.43 -15.71 -7.23
C TRP A 164 6.67 -16.46 -8.33
N LYS A 165 7.36 -17.36 -9.04
CA LYS A 165 6.74 -18.22 -10.06
C LYS A 165 6.04 -19.39 -9.38
N LYS A 166 4.85 -19.72 -9.88
CA LYS A 166 4.07 -20.91 -9.51
C LYS A 166 4.78 -22.21 -9.86
#